data_AF-A0A4Q8BFJ3-F1
#
_entry.id   AF-A0A4Q8BFJ3-F1
#
_cell.length_a   1.000
_cell.length_b   1.000
_cell.length_c   1.000
_cell.angle_alpha   90.00
_cell.angle_beta   90.00
_cell.angle_gamma   90.00
#
_symmetry.space_group_name_H-M   'P 1'
#
loop_
_entity.id
_entity.type
_entity.pdbx_description
1 polymer ?
#
loop_
_entity_poly.entity_id
_entity_poly.type
_entity_poly.pdbx_seq_one_letter_code
_entity_poly.pdbx_strand_id
1 'polypeptide(L)'
;MLADVSLDALPRHYDAFGLLFGVRNYAGFEPVAPGRGLPENASADLLGLQLADSDHGHTWVAWTQLACIDWRARAPRVDDRIHEYKLTSEGPLFNGKAGHHGRAWRAVAGEHADPRGSSYPEGTEWRAAGRMWRVERLSHGDVLRTDPQLRALLDTMRDLAEQNGDDNVRLVVWFDS
;
A
#
# COMPACT_ATOMS: atom_id res chain seq x y z
N MET A 1 15.30 -14.80 -20.26
CA MET A 1 14.10 -15.58 -19.87
C MET A 1 13.24 -14.64 -19.04
N LEU A 2 11.95 -14.50 -19.34
CA LEU A 2 11.05 -13.65 -18.55
C LEU A 2 10.71 -14.39 -17.24
N ALA A 3 10.85 -13.70 -16.11
CA ALA A 3 10.51 -14.22 -14.79
C ALA A 3 9.27 -13.48 -14.27
N ASP A 4 8.19 -14.25 -14.12
CA ASP A 4 6.91 -13.78 -13.57
C ASP A 4 6.85 -14.14 -12.09
N VAL A 5 6.70 -13.13 -11.23
CA VAL A 5 6.47 -13.33 -9.80
C VAL A 5 4.97 -13.13 -9.54
N SER A 6 4.28 -14.20 -9.12
CA SER A 6 2.90 -14.11 -8.64
C SER A 6 2.87 -13.83 -7.15
N LEU A 7 1.94 -12.97 -6.75
CA LEU A 7 1.66 -12.63 -5.36
C LEU A 7 0.32 -13.22 -4.93
N ASP A 8 0.24 -14.54 -4.85
CA ASP A 8 -0.96 -15.20 -4.30
C ASP A 8 -1.06 -15.00 -2.76
N ALA A 9 -0.05 -14.34 -2.15
CA ALA A 9 0.17 -14.31 -0.71
C ALA A 9 0.34 -12.92 -0.08
N LEU A 10 -0.10 -11.81 -0.71
CA LEU A 10 -0.25 -10.52 0.00
C LEU A 10 -1.68 -10.36 0.52
N PRO A 11 -2.05 -10.89 1.70
CA PRO A 11 -3.30 -10.51 2.31
C PRO A 11 -3.27 -9.02 2.69
N ARG A 12 -4.04 -8.22 1.95
CA ARG A 12 -4.69 -6.98 2.44
C ARG A 12 -3.79 -5.80 2.82
N HIS A 13 -2.68 -5.58 2.12
CA HIS A 13 -1.90 -4.35 2.27
C HIS A 13 -2.32 -3.28 1.25
N TYR A 14 -3.46 -2.63 1.51
CA TYR A 14 -4.01 -1.59 0.62
C TYR A 14 -3.06 -0.41 0.36
N ASP A 15 -2.06 -0.19 1.20
CA ASP A 15 -1.06 0.86 0.97
C ASP A 15 -0.09 0.47 -0.15
N ALA A 16 0.36 -0.80 -0.18
CA ALA A 16 1.20 -1.32 -1.26
C ALA A 16 0.40 -1.36 -2.58
N PHE A 17 -0.82 -1.88 -2.54
CA PHE A 17 -1.70 -1.89 -3.71
C PHE A 17 -2.08 -0.48 -4.19
N GLY A 18 -2.32 0.46 -3.26
CA GLY A 18 -2.58 1.85 -3.58
C GLY A 18 -1.36 2.53 -4.23
N LEU A 19 -0.16 2.31 -3.69
CA LEU A 19 1.10 2.85 -4.21
C LEU A 19 1.47 2.24 -5.57
N LEU A 20 1.36 0.93 -5.73
CA LEU A 20 1.81 0.27 -6.95
C LEU A 20 0.76 0.35 -8.07
N PHE A 21 -0.51 0.24 -7.73
CA PHE A 21 -1.57 -0.05 -8.71
C PHE A 21 -2.80 0.86 -8.60
N GLY A 22 -2.90 1.66 -7.55
CA GLY A 22 -4.05 2.54 -7.31
C GLY A 22 -5.28 1.83 -6.75
N VAL A 23 -5.17 0.54 -6.42
CA VAL A 23 -6.28 -0.26 -5.88
C VAL A 23 -6.50 0.11 -4.41
N ARG A 24 -7.74 0.53 -4.08
CA ARG A 24 -8.13 0.96 -2.72
C ARG A 24 -7.14 1.97 -2.09
N ASN A 25 -6.71 2.94 -2.90
CA ASN A 25 -5.69 3.93 -2.59
C ASN A 25 -6.16 5.02 -1.60
N TYR A 26 -6.48 4.64 -0.37
CA TYR A 26 -6.85 5.55 0.71
C TYR A 26 -5.73 6.55 1.05
N ALA A 27 -4.48 6.12 0.89
CA ALA A 27 -3.30 6.93 1.13
C ALA A 27 -3.10 8.05 0.09
N GLY A 28 -3.84 8.02 -1.03
CA GLY A 28 -3.80 9.05 -2.05
C GLY A 28 -2.50 9.12 -2.83
N PHE A 29 -1.78 8.01 -3.01
CA PHE A 29 -0.57 7.94 -3.82
C PHE A 29 -0.83 8.19 -5.31
N GLU A 30 0.20 8.60 -6.04
CA GLU A 30 0.21 8.44 -7.50
C GLU A 30 0.69 7.02 -7.81
N PRO A 31 -0.13 6.17 -8.46
CA PRO A 31 0.23 4.77 -8.63
C PRO A 31 1.32 4.58 -9.68
N VAL A 32 2.26 3.67 -9.42
CA VAL A 32 3.38 3.36 -10.32
C VAL A 32 2.90 2.71 -11.64
N ALA A 33 1.92 1.83 -11.57
CA ALA A 33 1.44 1.02 -12.68
C ALA A 33 -0.08 0.80 -12.62
N PRO A 34 -0.90 1.86 -12.79
CA PRO A 34 -2.35 1.75 -12.65
C PRO A 34 -2.98 0.89 -13.76
N GLY A 35 -3.84 -0.05 -13.36
CA GLY A 35 -4.90 -0.64 -14.20
C GLY A 35 -4.49 -1.20 -15.55
N ARG A 36 -3.38 -1.96 -15.61
CA ARG A 36 -2.82 -2.42 -16.89
C ARG A 36 -3.44 -3.70 -17.45
N GLY A 37 -4.24 -4.43 -16.66
CA GLY A 37 -4.67 -5.77 -17.03
C GLY A 37 -3.48 -6.74 -17.03
N LEU A 38 -3.55 -7.85 -17.77
CA LEU A 38 -2.44 -8.78 -17.87
C LEU A 38 -1.36 -8.23 -18.81
N PRO A 39 -0.10 -8.66 -18.65
CA PRO A 39 0.92 -8.39 -19.66
C PRO A 39 0.51 -8.97 -21.02
N GLU A 40 0.77 -8.24 -22.12
CA GLU A 40 0.42 -8.67 -23.48
C GLU A 40 1.06 -10.01 -23.88
N ASN A 41 2.26 -10.27 -23.36
CA ASN A 41 3.01 -11.51 -23.51
C ASN A 41 2.93 -12.38 -22.24
N ALA A 42 1.76 -12.45 -21.61
CA ALA A 42 1.48 -13.41 -20.54
C ALA A 42 1.67 -14.85 -21.05
N SER A 43 2.20 -15.73 -20.19
CA SER A 43 2.33 -17.16 -20.51
C SER A 43 0.96 -17.83 -20.61
N ALA A 44 0.90 -18.98 -21.29
CA ALA A 44 -0.32 -19.78 -21.35
C ALA A 44 -0.83 -20.17 -19.94
N ASP A 45 0.08 -20.37 -18.99
CA ASP A 45 -0.25 -20.67 -17.60
C ASP A 45 -0.93 -19.48 -16.91
N LEU A 46 -0.42 -18.25 -17.08
CA LEU A 46 -1.04 -17.03 -16.54
C LEU A 46 -2.43 -16.77 -17.16
N LEU A 47 -2.57 -17.01 -18.46
CA LEU A 47 -3.87 -16.92 -19.13
C LEU A 47 -4.84 -18.00 -18.62
N GLY A 48 -4.34 -19.20 -18.34
CA GLY A 48 -5.12 -20.29 -17.73
C GLY A 48 -5.63 -19.93 -16.33
N LEU A 49 -4.79 -19.31 -15.50
CA LEU A 49 -5.19 -18.80 -14.18
C LEU A 49 -6.29 -17.74 -14.31
N GLN A 50 -6.16 -16.79 -15.23
CA GLN A 50 -7.16 -15.76 -15.45
C GLN A 50 -8.52 -16.30 -15.91
N LEU A 51 -8.51 -17.36 -16.72
CA LEU A 51 -9.76 -18.02 -17.16
C LEU A 51 -10.42 -18.80 -16.02
N ALA A 52 -9.63 -19.34 -15.10
CA ALA A 52 -10.14 -20.05 -13.93
C ALA A 52 -10.66 -19.09 -12.83
N ASP A 53 -10.15 -17.86 -12.79
CA ASP A 53 -10.46 -16.85 -11.79
C ASP A 53 -10.83 -15.50 -12.43
N SER A 54 -12.04 -15.44 -12.99
CA SER A 54 -12.55 -14.25 -13.69
C SER A 54 -13.04 -13.12 -12.79
N ASP A 55 -13.18 -13.39 -11.48
CA ASP A 55 -13.87 -12.47 -10.55
C ASP A 55 -12.91 -11.44 -9.93
N HIS A 56 -11.59 -11.64 -10.07
CA HIS A 56 -10.57 -10.73 -9.57
C HIS A 56 -10.02 -9.81 -10.68
N GLY A 57 -9.74 -8.57 -10.30
CA GLY A 57 -8.96 -7.67 -11.12
C GLY A 57 -7.49 -8.10 -11.15
N HIS A 58 -6.78 -7.80 -12.24
CA HIS A 58 -5.38 -8.15 -12.39
C HIS A 58 -4.58 -7.00 -13.00
N THR A 59 -3.32 -6.87 -12.60
CA THR A 59 -2.41 -5.86 -13.14
C THR A 59 -0.96 -6.31 -12.97
N TRP A 60 -0.01 -5.56 -13.54
CA TRP A 60 1.40 -5.89 -13.44
C TRP A 60 2.30 -4.65 -13.42
N VAL A 61 3.53 -4.83 -12.94
CA VAL A 61 4.59 -3.81 -12.93
C VAL A 61 5.96 -4.45 -13.18
N ALA A 62 6.80 -3.78 -13.98
CA ALA A 62 8.16 -4.24 -14.24
C ALA A 62 9.10 -3.91 -13.07
N TRP A 63 10.15 -4.72 -12.88
CA TRP A 63 11.19 -4.43 -11.90
C TRP A 63 11.84 -3.07 -12.10
N THR A 64 12.14 -2.69 -13.36
CA THR A 64 12.71 -1.37 -13.69
C THR A 64 11.88 -0.20 -13.15
N GLN A 65 10.56 -0.34 -13.07
CA GLN A 65 9.68 0.69 -12.53
C GLN A 65 9.69 0.68 -11.00
N LEU A 66 9.75 -0.49 -10.37
CA LEU A 66 9.85 -0.63 -8.92
C LEU A 66 11.21 -0.13 -8.39
N ALA A 67 12.29 -0.40 -9.12
CA ALA A 67 13.64 0.06 -8.77
C ALA A 67 13.78 1.59 -8.79
N CYS A 68 12.95 2.27 -9.59
CA CYS A 68 12.93 3.73 -9.69
C CYS A 68 12.01 4.42 -8.68
N ILE A 69 11.32 3.69 -7.79
CA ILE A 69 10.45 4.31 -6.79
C ILE A 69 11.29 5.18 -5.85
N ASP A 70 10.99 6.48 -5.82
CA ASP A 70 11.51 7.37 -4.78
C ASP A 70 10.80 7.07 -3.45
N TRP A 71 11.48 6.31 -2.59
CA TRP A 71 10.94 5.93 -1.27
C TRP A 71 10.80 7.12 -0.30
N ARG A 72 11.37 8.29 -0.61
CA ARG A 72 11.23 9.50 0.20
C ARG A 72 10.04 10.36 -0.23
N ALA A 73 9.48 10.13 -1.42
CA ALA A 73 8.33 10.86 -1.91
C ALA A 73 7.12 10.66 -0.99
N ARG A 74 6.34 11.72 -0.83
CA ARG A 74 5.08 11.74 -0.10
C ARG A 74 3.92 11.65 -1.06
N ALA A 75 2.83 11.02 -0.62
CA ALA A 75 1.57 11.07 -1.32
C ALA A 75 1.16 12.54 -1.56
N PRO A 76 0.54 12.87 -2.71
CA PRO A 76 0.04 14.23 -2.95
C PRO A 76 -1.14 14.61 -2.04
N ARG A 77 -1.87 13.63 -1.48
CA ARG A 77 -3.05 13.86 -0.64
C ARG A 77 -2.91 13.18 0.72
N VAL A 78 -3.62 13.73 1.72
CA VAL A 78 -3.74 13.12 3.06
C VAL A 78 -4.38 11.73 2.97
N ASP A 79 -3.98 10.83 3.85
CA ASP A 79 -4.62 9.52 3.97
C ASP A 79 -6.08 9.73 4.41
N ASP A 80 -7.01 9.06 3.73
CA ASP A 80 -8.43 9.05 4.09
C ASP A 80 -8.68 8.43 5.48
N ARG A 81 -7.68 7.76 6.06
CA ARG A 81 -7.75 7.11 7.38
C ARG A 81 -6.88 7.88 8.37
N ILE A 82 -7.41 8.02 9.59
CA ILE A 82 -6.68 8.65 10.69
C ILE A 82 -5.66 7.63 11.26
N HIS A 83 -4.43 8.08 11.48
CA HIS A 83 -3.34 7.25 12.01
C HIS A 83 -3.37 7.24 13.54
N GLU A 84 -3.26 6.06 14.14
CA GLU A 84 -3.21 5.88 15.59
C GLU A 84 -1.79 5.54 16.05
N TYR A 85 -1.37 6.13 17.16
CA TYR A 85 -0.09 5.93 17.81
C TYR A 85 -0.30 5.63 19.29
N LYS A 86 0.52 4.73 19.82
CA LYS A 86 0.74 4.59 21.25
C LYS A 86 1.82 5.59 21.67
N LEU A 87 1.50 6.47 22.62
CA LEU A 87 2.47 7.39 23.20
C LEU A 87 3.37 6.63 24.19
N THR A 88 4.68 6.73 24.00
CA THR A 88 5.71 6.12 24.86
C THR A 88 6.69 7.19 25.33
N SER A 89 7.59 6.85 26.25
CA SER A 89 8.67 7.77 26.69
C SER A 89 9.59 8.18 25.54
N GLU A 90 9.80 7.29 24.58
CA GLU A 90 10.65 7.49 23.40
C GLU A 90 9.93 8.24 22.25
N GLY A 91 8.64 8.53 22.44
CA GLY A 91 7.79 9.19 21.45
C GLY A 91 6.62 8.34 20.94
N PRO A 92 5.87 8.83 19.93
CA PRO A 92 4.73 8.13 19.38
C PRO A 92 5.15 6.89 18.56
N LEU A 93 4.71 5.71 18.98
CA LEU A 93 4.86 4.46 18.26
C LEU A 93 3.61 4.21 17.41
N PHE A 94 3.77 4.09 16.10
CA PHE A 94 2.67 3.80 15.19
C PHE A 94 1.96 2.49 15.58
N ASN A 95 0.65 2.55 15.75
CA ASN A 95 -0.18 1.43 16.19
C ASN A 95 -1.06 0.90 15.04
N GLY A 96 -1.52 1.78 14.14
CA GLY A 96 -2.32 1.37 12.99
C GLY A 96 -3.08 2.52 12.35
N LYS A 97 -4.00 2.17 11.45
CA LYS A 97 -4.90 3.12 10.77
C LYS A 97 -6.32 2.60 10.93
N ALA A 98 -7.24 3.46 11.32
CA ALA A 98 -8.61 3.05 11.56
C ALA A 98 -9.56 3.79 10.63
N GLY A 99 -10.45 3.04 9.97
CA GLY A 99 -11.69 3.57 9.41
C GLY A 99 -12.83 3.64 10.44
N HIS A 100 -12.65 2.98 11.59
CA HIS A 100 -13.60 2.97 12.71
C HIS A 100 -12.90 3.23 14.03
N HIS A 101 -13.22 4.37 14.64
CA HIS A 101 -12.58 4.82 15.87
C HIS A 101 -13.38 4.41 17.11
N GLY A 102 -12.67 3.96 18.14
CA GLY A 102 -13.24 3.56 19.41
C GLY A 102 -13.69 4.75 20.29
N ARG A 103 -14.30 4.43 21.44
CA ARG A 103 -14.83 5.42 22.40
C ARG A 103 -13.81 6.48 22.82
N ALA A 104 -12.53 6.10 22.96
CA ALA A 104 -11.48 7.01 23.39
C ALA A 104 -11.23 8.15 22.39
N TRP A 105 -11.25 7.87 21.08
CA TRP A 105 -11.13 8.91 20.06
C TRP A 105 -12.37 9.79 20.02
N ARG A 106 -13.58 9.20 20.06
CA ARG A 106 -14.84 9.97 20.06
C ARG A 106 -14.94 10.95 21.24
N ALA A 107 -14.39 10.58 22.39
CA ALA A 107 -14.36 11.45 23.56
C ALA A 107 -13.53 12.73 23.35
N VAL A 108 -12.55 12.71 22.44
CA VAL A 108 -11.67 13.87 22.16
C VAL A 108 -11.94 14.54 20.83
N ALA A 109 -12.43 13.82 19.83
CA ALA A 109 -12.81 14.37 18.54
C ALA A 109 -14.24 14.92 18.53
N GLY A 110 -15.10 14.40 19.40
CA GLY A 110 -16.53 14.68 19.44
C GLY A 110 -17.38 13.54 18.86
N GLU A 111 -18.62 13.43 19.30
CA GLU A 111 -19.53 12.35 18.91
C GLU A 111 -19.89 12.36 17.42
N HIS A 112 -19.90 13.54 16.81
CA HIS A 112 -20.21 13.77 15.38
C HIS A 112 -18.98 14.04 14.52
N ALA A 113 -17.78 13.77 15.04
CA ALA A 113 -16.56 13.91 14.27
C ALA A 113 -16.56 12.95 13.07
N ASP A 114 -16.14 13.46 11.91
CA ASP A 114 -15.90 12.63 10.73
C ASP A 114 -14.81 11.60 11.05
N PRO A 115 -15.04 10.28 10.86
CA PRO A 115 -14.01 9.29 11.07
C PRO A 115 -12.92 9.26 9.99
N ARG A 116 -13.08 10.00 8.88
CA ARG A 116 -12.11 10.08 7.78
C ARG A 116 -11.06 11.14 8.03
N GLY A 117 -9.82 10.82 7.70
CA GLY A 117 -8.69 11.75 7.77
C GLY A 117 -8.81 12.91 6.79
N SER A 118 -9.31 12.64 5.58
CA SER A 118 -9.36 13.63 4.48
C SER A 118 -10.30 14.82 4.72
N SER A 119 -11.17 14.74 5.72
CA SER A 119 -12.06 15.83 6.10
C SER A 119 -11.41 16.86 7.03
N TYR A 120 -10.17 16.62 7.48
CA TYR A 120 -9.44 17.53 8.36
C TYR A 120 -8.14 18.02 7.71
N PRO A 121 -7.62 19.19 8.14
CA PRO A 121 -6.29 19.63 7.76
C PRO A 121 -5.19 18.63 8.20
N GLU A 122 -4.16 18.48 7.36
CA GLU A 122 -2.93 17.75 7.73
C GLU A 122 -2.34 18.32 9.03
N GLY A 123 -1.91 17.43 9.92
CA GLY A 123 -1.38 17.78 11.25
C GLY A 123 -2.43 17.91 12.34
N THR A 124 -3.72 17.74 12.05
CA THR A 124 -4.76 17.65 13.09
C THR A 124 -4.45 16.48 14.03
N GLU A 125 -4.45 16.73 15.34
CA GLU A 125 -4.12 15.76 16.37
C GLU A 125 -5.18 15.67 17.46
N TRP A 126 -5.41 14.45 17.94
CA TRP A 126 -6.17 14.18 19.15
C TRP A 126 -5.35 13.29 20.07
N ARG A 127 -5.46 13.48 21.39
CA ARG A 127 -4.69 12.73 22.38
C ARG A 127 -5.54 12.32 23.57
N ALA A 128 -5.50 11.05 23.95
CA ALA A 128 -6.18 10.53 25.14
C ALA A 128 -5.55 9.23 25.64
N ALA A 129 -5.42 9.07 26.96
CA ALA A 129 -5.07 7.80 27.61
C ALA A 129 -3.86 7.07 26.98
N GLY A 130 -2.75 7.80 26.78
CA GLY A 130 -1.52 7.24 26.18
C GLY A 130 -1.63 6.93 24.68
N ARG A 131 -2.64 7.47 23.99
CA ARG A 131 -2.79 7.38 22.54
C ARG A 131 -2.82 8.75 21.90
N MET A 132 -2.42 8.76 20.63
CA MET A 132 -2.51 9.91 19.74
C MET A 132 -3.13 9.47 18.42
N TRP A 133 -3.99 10.29 17.87
CA TRP A 133 -4.51 10.17 16.52
C TRP A 133 -4.06 11.37 15.71
N ARG A 134 -3.67 11.15 14.45
CA ARG A 134 -3.17 12.21 13.58
C ARG A 134 -3.66 12.03 12.15
N VAL A 135 -3.97 13.16 11.51
CA VAL A 135 -4.15 13.24 10.05
C VAL A 135 -2.82 13.61 9.41
N GLU A 136 -2.32 12.77 8.51
CA GLU A 136 -1.04 13.01 7.83
C GLU A 136 -0.97 12.32 6.47
N ARG A 137 -0.03 12.80 5.64
CA ARG A 137 0.35 12.10 4.40
C ARG A 137 1.37 11.01 4.69
N LEU A 138 1.25 9.90 3.97
CA LEU A 138 2.27 8.87 3.94
C LEU A 138 3.41 9.21 3.00
N SER A 139 4.61 8.76 3.36
CA SER A 139 5.68 8.54 2.38
C SER A 139 5.59 7.14 1.78
N HIS A 140 6.20 6.94 0.61
CA HIS A 140 6.38 5.60 0.06
C HIS A 140 7.14 4.70 1.06
N GLY A 141 8.14 5.24 1.77
CA GLY A 141 8.90 4.53 2.78
C GLY A 141 8.07 4.06 3.99
N ASP A 142 6.98 4.75 4.32
CA ASP A 142 6.05 4.28 5.36
C ASP A 142 5.40 2.96 4.97
N VAL A 143 5.10 2.75 3.68
CA VAL A 143 4.54 1.49 3.17
C VAL A 143 5.48 0.33 3.48
N LEU A 144 6.78 0.48 3.20
CA LEU A 144 7.79 -0.55 3.50
C LEU A 144 7.97 -0.82 5.00
N ARG A 145 7.76 0.20 5.84
CA ARG A 145 7.87 0.07 7.29
C ARG A 145 6.68 -0.71 7.86
N THR A 146 5.50 -0.50 7.29
CA THR A 146 4.26 -1.15 7.75
C THR A 146 3.98 -2.49 7.06
N ASP A 147 4.65 -2.76 5.94
CA ASP A 147 4.52 -3.98 5.15
C ASP A 147 5.90 -4.63 4.91
N PRO A 148 6.33 -5.55 5.81
CA PRO A 148 7.58 -6.28 5.62
C PRO A 148 7.54 -7.27 4.45
N GLN A 149 6.35 -7.69 3.99
CA GLN A 149 6.22 -8.62 2.86
C GLN A 149 6.55 -7.91 1.55
N LEU A 150 6.12 -6.65 1.39
CA LEU A 150 6.52 -5.83 0.24
C LEU A 150 8.05 -5.71 0.14
N ARG A 151 8.75 -5.56 1.26
CA ARG A 151 10.22 -5.52 1.27
C ARG A 151 10.82 -6.84 0.78
N ALA A 152 10.38 -7.96 1.33
CA ALA A 152 10.86 -9.28 0.93
C ALA A 152 10.59 -9.58 -0.57
N LEU A 153 9.44 -9.11 -1.08
CA LEU A 153 9.12 -9.19 -2.50
C LEU A 153 10.09 -8.37 -3.35
N LEU A 154 10.36 -7.11 -2.98
CA LEU A 154 11.30 -6.27 -3.73
C LEU A 154 12.71 -6.86 -3.72
N ASP A 155 13.14 -7.44 -2.60
CA ASP A 155 14.41 -8.17 -2.52
C ASP A 155 14.41 -9.38 -3.46
N THR A 156 13.34 -10.17 -3.48
CA THR A 156 13.20 -11.32 -4.41
C THR A 156 13.27 -10.88 -5.87
N MET A 157 12.58 -9.78 -6.23
CA MET A 157 12.57 -9.26 -7.59
C MET A 157 13.94 -8.73 -8.01
N ARG A 158 14.67 -8.07 -7.09
CA ARG A 158 16.06 -7.67 -7.33
C ARG A 158 16.94 -8.87 -7.65
N ASP A 159 16.88 -9.91 -6.81
CA ASP A 159 17.72 -11.10 -6.97
C ASP A 159 17.40 -11.82 -8.31
N LEU A 160 16.14 -11.84 -8.73
CA LEU A 160 15.73 -12.34 -10.05
C LEU A 160 16.24 -11.45 -11.18
N ALA A 161 16.24 -10.13 -11.00
CA ALA A 161 16.70 -9.18 -12.01
C ALA A 161 18.22 -9.27 -12.23
N GLU A 162 18.99 -9.49 -11.16
CA GLU A 162 20.43 -9.76 -11.25
C GLU A 162 20.73 -11.02 -12.09
N GLN A 163 19.85 -12.03 -12.04
CA GLN A 163 20.02 -13.29 -12.78
C GLN A 163 19.50 -13.22 -14.22
N ASN A 164 18.42 -12.48 -14.46
CA ASN A 164 17.67 -12.52 -15.71
C ASN A 164 17.77 -11.22 -16.53
N GLY A 165 18.29 -10.14 -15.96
CA GLY A 165 18.28 -8.78 -16.50
C GLY A 165 17.06 -7.98 -16.05
N ASP A 166 17.25 -6.68 -15.80
CA ASP A 166 16.23 -5.80 -15.21
C ASP A 166 14.91 -5.75 -16.01
N ASP A 167 15.01 -5.77 -17.34
CA ASP A 167 13.84 -5.73 -18.24
C ASP A 167 13.05 -7.05 -18.29
N ASN A 168 13.59 -8.12 -17.70
CA ASN A 168 13.02 -9.47 -17.79
C ASN A 168 12.28 -9.92 -16.53
N VAL A 169 12.10 -9.03 -15.54
CA VAL A 169 11.39 -9.36 -14.30
C VAL A 169 10.17 -8.46 -14.13
N ARG A 170 9.04 -9.08 -13.84
CA ARG A 170 7.80 -8.35 -13.53
C ARG A 170 7.01 -9.05 -12.43
N LEU A 171 6.25 -8.22 -11.73
CA LEU A 171 5.28 -8.63 -10.75
C LEU A 171 3.90 -8.63 -11.39
N VAL A 172 3.18 -9.74 -11.29
CA VAL A 172 1.78 -9.86 -11.70
C VAL A 172 0.93 -10.12 -10.46
N VAL A 173 -0.17 -9.38 -10.30
CA VAL A 173 -1.04 -9.46 -9.12
C VAL A 173 -2.50 -9.66 -9.51
N TRP A 174 -3.22 -10.35 -8.64
CA TRP A 174 -4.68 -10.40 -8.59
C TRP A 174 -5.18 -9.67 -7.36
N PHE A 175 -6.36 -9.05 -7.45
CA PHE A 175 -6.97 -8.34 -6.34
C PHE A 175 -8.50 -8.35 -6.42
N ASP A 176 -9.12 -8.37 -5.24
CA ASP A 176 -10.56 -8.13 -5.11
C ASP A 176 -10.88 -6.71 -5.59
N SER A 177 -11.85 -6.61 -6.50
CA SER A 177 -12.45 -5.33 -6.90
C SER A 177 -13.24 -4.73 -5.74
#